data_AF-A0A929KCT5-F1
#
_entry.id   AF-A0A929KCT5-F1
#
_cell.length_a   1.000
_cell.length_b   1.000
_cell.length_c   1.000
_cell.angle_alpha   90.00
_cell.angle_beta   90.00
_cell.angle_gamma   90.00
#
_symmetry.space_group_name_H-M   'P 1'
#
loop_
_entity.id
_entity.type
_entity.pdbx_description
1 polymer ?
#
loop_
_entity_poly.entity_id
_entity_poly.type
_entity_poly.pdbx_seq_one_letter_code
_entity_poly.pdbx_strand_id
1 'polypeptide(L)'
;MTKEVPIFKTWAPEWLIRFGILLLLLSSVLLFALSTADGNAAAGYYGMEPADVQFSLLLFYAAVASFAGVERRFFERIVTKEYLLICIVLEIAIAYACYHTREIWLVFVLRFLQGIVNCGITSICLNLLFGRLKSEHSREQGYTIFYGMILCVSPVTALFAAPLVEDFEYNVLYKAIIFCFLPSAALLYVILNRVHVLRKKPLYQLDWASFFLFVVMLILIAYVLIYGQQKDWLEDKGIVYSIIAIAGLFVLSILRQLALKRPTVDLSVFKYRNFSIGIVFLIILYLVRGAFSLTSSYFITVLGMDSLHANELMIYNILGIISGSVIAVRFLMQQKMLRLLWIGGFGLLLVFFLVMSFLFSTEADADTFMLPLFLQGMGAGMVMSPIVMFIVSSVPLALGQSAASVGIFVRFSTFSLSLAFINYFQLYIKGMYSANIERHLSLLDLGLPQRLKLYQSALAGRGMPTDVAGKVASSLLNKAIQKQAFLRFCINYYEMIALLCLGTIVLIALQPVISRTIIDVKGKRPAAAGF
;
A
#
# COMPACT_ATOMS: atom_id res chain seq x y z
N MET A 1 37.57 28.47 -10.18
CA MET A 1 36.77 27.94 -9.06
C MET A 1 35.38 28.59 -9.11
N THR A 2 34.44 28.01 -9.85
CA THR A 2 33.03 28.46 -9.83
C THR A 2 32.43 28.03 -8.50
N LYS A 3 32.03 28.99 -7.65
CA LYS A 3 31.29 28.73 -6.41
C LYS A 3 30.04 27.90 -6.75
N GLU A 4 30.05 26.62 -6.43
CA GLU A 4 28.85 25.79 -6.55
C GLU A 4 27.78 26.37 -5.63
N VAL A 5 26.70 26.88 -6.22
CA VAL A 5 25.58 27.44 -5.46
C VAL A 5 24.97 26.28 -4.64
N PRO A 6 24.84 26.41 -3.32
CA PRO A 6 24.25 25.35 -2.51
C PRO A 6 22.79 25.13 -2.91
N ILE A 7 22.32 23.87 -2.88
CA ILE A 7 20.95 23.48 -3.26
C ILE A 7 19.90 24.28 -2.47
N PHE A 8 20.20 24.60 -1.22
CA PHE A 8 19.35 25.38 -0.33
C PHE A 8 20.04 26.68 0.04
N LYS A 9 19.25 27.72 0.32
CA LYS A 9 19.76 29.01 0.78
C LYS A 9 20.53 28.86 2.09
N THR A 10 21.62 29.60 2.22
CA THR A 10 22.58 29.51 3.33
C THR A 10 22.00 29.92 4.68
N TRP A 11 20.94 30.74 4.70
CA TRP A 11 20.27 31.15 5.93
C TRP A 11 19.36 30.05 6.52
N ALA A 12 18.95 29.05 5.73
CA ALA A 12 17.99 28.07 6.18
C ALA A 12 18.67 26.97 7.03
N PRO A 13 18.26 26.79 8.30
CA PRO A 13 18.88 25.80 9.17
C PRO A 13 18.49 24.37 8.76
N GLU A 14 19.31 23.37 9.10
CA GLU A 14 19.10 21.99 8.64
C GLU A 14 17.76 21.38 9.10
N TRP A 15 17.29 21.71 10.30
CA TRP A 15 16.02 21.19 10.82
C TRP A 15 14.84 21.65 9.96
N LEU A 16 14.83 22.92 9.53
CA LEU A 16 13.79 23.51 8.70
C LEU A 16 13.75 22.87 7.31
N ILE A 17 14.93 22.56 6.76
CA ILE A 17 15.07 21.85 5.48
C ILE A 17 14.49 20.43 5.59
N ARG A 18 14.88 19.68 6.62
CA ARG A 18 14.37 18.32 6.85
C ARG A 18 12.86 18.31 7.09
N PHE A 19 12.37 19.25 7.90
CA PHE A 19 10.96 19.45 8.15
C PHE A 19 10.18 19.73 6.86
N GLY A 20 10.69 20.62 6.01
CA GLY A 20 10.06 20.92 4.72
C GLY A 20 9.96 19.73 3.78
N ILE A 21 11.02 18.93 3.69
CA ILE A 21 11.03 17.71 2.87
C ILE A 21 10.05 16.67 3.45
N LEU A 22 10.05 16.48 4.77
CA LEU A 22 9.15 15.52 5.43
C LEU A 22 7.68 15.95 5.34
N LEU A 23 7.37 17.25 5.44
CA LEU A 23 6.02 17.77 5.28
C LEU A 23 5.47 17.53 3.87
N LEU A 24 6.30 17.73 2.85
CA LEU A 24 5.93 17.44 1.47
C LEU A 24 5.75 15.93 1.23
N LEU A 25 6.66 15.12 1.79
CA LEU A 25 6.53 13.66 1.74
C LEU A 25 5.26 13.17 2.42
N LEU A 26 4.92 13.73 3.59
CA LEU A 26 3.68 13.40 4.28
C LEU A 26 2.45 13.72 3.42
N SER A 27 2.45 14.88 2.75
CA SER A 27 1.36 15.28 1.83
C SER A 27 1.22 14.30 0.66
N SER A 28 2.36 13.88 0.07
CA SER A 28 2.38 12.86 -1.01
C SER A 28 1.91 11.47 -0.55
N VAL A 29 2.20 11.13 0.71
CA VAL A 29 1.81 9.87 1.34
C VAL A 29 0.32 9.83 1.62
N LEU A 30 -0.25 10.91 2.15
CA LEU A 30 -1.70 11.05 2.40
C LEU A 30 -2.51 10.88 1.10
N LEU A 31 -2.03 11.43 0.00
CA LEU A 31 -2.72 11.36 -1.28
C LEU A 31 -2.81 9.93 -1.84
N PHE A 32 -1.85 9.06 -1.52
CA PHE A 32 -1.75 7.71 -2.07
C PHE A 32 -3.01 6.89 -1.73
N ALA A 33 -3.34 6.75 -0.44
CA ALA A 33 -4.46 5.93 0.03
C ALA A 33 -5.78 6.70 0.22
N LEU A 34 -5.86 7.94 -0.27
CA LEU A 34 -7.01 8.84 -0.03
C LEU A 34 -8.34 8.21 -0.50
N SER A 35 -8.33 7.56 -1.67
CA SER A 35 -9.54 6.96 -2.24
C SER A 35 -10.14 5.89 -1.33
N THR A 36 -9.29 5.09 -0.67
CA THR A 36 -9.67 3.97 0.19
C THR A 36 -9.64 4.31 1.67
N ALA A 37 -9.47 5.59 2.04
CA ALA A 37 -9.40 6.00 3.44
C ALA A 37 -10.75 5.76 4.14
N ASP A 38 -11.85 6.10 3.45
CA ASP A 38 -13.19 5.62 3.74
C ASP A 38 -13.84 5.13 2.44
N GLY A 39 -13.77 3.82 2.22
CA GLY A 39 -14.29 3.21 1.00
C GLY A 39 -15.82 3.32 0.87
N ASN A 40 -16.55 3.37 2.00
CA ASN A 40 -18.00 3.44 2.01
C ASN A 40 -18.48 4.86 1.69
N ALA A 41 -17.83 5.88 2.27
CA ALA A 41 -18.12 7.27 1.96
C ALA A 41 -17.77 7.62 0.50
N ALA A 42 -16.65 7.11 -0.01
CA ALA A 42 -16.29 7.24 -1.43
C ALA A 42 -17.35 6.59 -2.34
N ALA A 43 -17.72 5.34 -2.03
CA ALA A 43 -18.73 4.59 -2.78
C ALA A 43 -20.10 5.32 -2.77
N GLY A 44 -20.52 5.81 -1.60
CA GLY A 44 -21.77 6.55 -1.45
C GLY A 44 -21.78 7.91 -2.16
N TYR A 45 -20.67 8.64 -2.13
CA TYR A 45 -20.57 9.97 -2.76
C TYR A 45 -20.67 9.90 -4.29
N TYR A 46 -19.97 8.95 -4.91
CA TYR A 46 -19.96 8.80 -6.37
C TYR A 46 -21.05 7.86 -6.89
N GLY A 47 -21.80 7.18 -6.01
CA GLY A 47 -22.80 6.18 -6.40
C GLY A 47 -22.18 4.95 -7.07
N MET A 48 -21.01 4.52 -6.57
CA MET A 48 -20.16 3.47 -7.18
C MET A 48 -20.01 2.26 -6.25
N GLU A 49 -19.48 1.16 -6.77
CA GLU A 49 -19.21 -0.02 -5.96
C GLU A 49 -17.85 0.11 -5.22
N PRO A 50 -17.66 -0.57 -4.08
CA PRO A 50 -16.37 -0.57 -3.38
C PRO A 50 -15.19 -1.04 -4.24
N ALA A 51 -15.44 -1.90 -5.23
CA ALA A 51 -14.43 -2.34 -6.19
C ALA A 51 -13.92 -1.19 -7.05
N ASP A 52 -14.79 -0.29 -7.49
CA ASP A 52 -14.39 0.88 -8.27
C ASP A 52 -13.46 1.81 -7.44
N VAL A 53 -13.67 1.90 -6.12
CA VAL A 53 -12.85 2.70 -5.20
C VAL A 53 -11.46 2.08 -5.06
N GLN A 54 -11.39 0.75 -4.96
CA GLN A 54 -10.13 0.00 -4.98
C GLN A 54 -9.40 0.17 -6.33
N PHE A 55 -10.14 0.16 -7.45
CA PHE A 55 -9.58 0.38 -8.77
C PHE A 55 -8.96 1.79 -8.90
N SER A 56 -9.62 2.82 -8.36
CA SER A 56 -9.08 4.19 -8.27
C SER A 56 -7.73 4.28 -7.55
N LEU A 57 -7.55 3.52 -6.45
CA LEU A 57 -6.26 3.40 -5.75
C LEU A 57 -5.21 2.72 -6.64
N LEU A 58 -5.59 1.64 -7.33
CA LEU A 58 -4.66 0.93 -8.20
C LEU A 58 -4.27 1.74 -9.43
N LEU A 59 -5.15 2.58 -9.98
CA LEU A 59 -4.79 3.50 -11.07
C LEU A 59 -3.71 4.50 -10.63
N PHE A 60 -3.86 5.07 -9.43
CA PHE A 60 -2.84 5.93 -8.84
C PHE A 60 -1.51 5.18 -8.67
N TYR A 61 -1.54 3.95 -8.15
CA TYR A 61 -0.32 3.18 -7.94
C TYR A 61 0.30 2.69 -9.26
N ALA A 62 -0.49 2.33 -10.27
CA ALA A 62 -0.02 1.96 -11.60
C ALA A 62 0.71 3.12 -12.27
N ALA A 63 0.21 4.35 -12.12
CA ALA A 63 0.87 5.56 -12.56
C ALA A 63 2.21 5.78 -11.85
N VAL A 64 2.25 5.64 -10.52
CA VAL A 64 3.52 5.72 -9.76
C VAL A 64 4.52 4.67 -10.25
N ALA A 65 4.07 3.43 -10.45
CA ALA A 65 4.93 2.31 -10.82
C ALA A 65 5.48 2.43 -12.24
N SER A 66 4.66 2.85 -13.20
CA SER A 66 5.07 3.03 -14.60
C SER A 66 5.95 4.27 -14.78
N PHE A 67 5.66 5.38 -14.10
CA PHE A 67 6.42 6.62 -14.27
C PHE A 67 7.80 6.57 -13.58
N ALA A 68 7.98 5.75 -12.53
CA ALA A 68 9.24 5.61 -11.80
C ALA A 68 10.46 5.31 -12.69
N GLY A 69 10.28 4.55 -13.78
CA GLY A 69 11.37 4.24 -14.72
C GLY A 69 11.82 5.44 -15.58
N VAL A 70 10.89 6.37 -15.86
CA VAL A 70 11.06 7.50 -16.78
C VAL A 70 11.38 8.80 -16.05
N GLU A 71 10.81 8.97 -14.85
CA GLU A 71 10.85 10.18 -14.00
C GLU A 71 12.26 10.76 -13.85
N ARG A 72 13.26 9.90 -13.63
CA ARG A 72 14.66 10.31 -13.45
C ARG A 72 15.17 11.22 -14.58
N ARG A 73 14.75 11.01 -15.83
CA ARG A 73 15.19 11.84 -16.97
C ARG A 73 14.59 13.25 -16.94
N PHE A 74 13.37 13.39 -16.43
CA PHE A 74 12.76 14.70 -16.20
C PHE A 74 13.49 15.46 -15.10
N PHE A 75 13.78 14.78 -13.99
CA PHE A 75 14.54 15.32 -12.88
C PHE A 75 15.97 15.73 -13.28
N GLU A 76 16.63 14.97 -14.14
CA GLU A 76 17.98 15.31 -14.65
C GLU A 76 17.99 16.55 -15.56
N ARG A 77 16.89 16.89 -16.23
CA ARG A 77 16.85 18.01 -17.18
C ARG A 77 16.40 19.32 -16.55
N ILE A 78 15.33 19.27 -15.75
CA ILE A 78 14.69 20.47 -15.19
C ILE A 78 15.44 20.87 -13.90
N VAL A 79 15.50 22.18 -13.61
CA VAL A 79 16.07 22.68 -12.34
C VAL A 79 15.27 22.09 -11.19
N THR A 80 15.93 21.58 -10.14
CA THR A 80 15.26 20.87 -9.04
C THR A 80 14.14 21.68 -8.38
N LYS A 81 14.37 22.99 -8.17
CA LYS A 81 13.35 23.90 -7.65
C LYS A 81 12.13 24.02 -8.57
N GLU A 82 12.36 24.21 -9.87
CA GLU A 82 11.29 24.42 -10.85
C GLU A 82 10.48 23.14 -11.04
N TYR A 83 11.16 21.99 -11.14
CA TYR A 83 10.51 20.69 -11.28
C TYR A 83 9.60 20.38 -10.09
N LEU A 84 10.09 20.58 -8.87
CA LEU A 84 9.30 20.35 -7.65
C LEU A 84 8.06 21.25 -7.61
N LEU A 85 8.22 22.54 -7.93
CA LEU A 85 7.09 23.48 -7.95
C LEU A 85 6.08 23.14 -9.03
N ILE A 86 6.53 22.77 -10.24
CA ILE A 86 5.66 22.32 -11.32
C ILE A 86 4.84 21.10 -10.85
N CYS A 87 5.48 20.10 -10.24
CA CYS A 87 4.77 18.95 -9.71
C CYS A 87 3.75 19.35 -8.63
N ILE A 88 4.11 20.21 -7.67
CA ILE A 88 3.17 20.65 -6.63
C ILE A 88 1.98 21.44 -7.22
N VAL A 89 2.23 22.35 -8.17
CA VAL A 89 1.14 23.10 -8.82
C VAL A 89 0.23 22.18 -9.61
N LEU A 90 0.80 21.21 -10.35
CA LEU A 90 0.01 20.20 -11.05
C LEU A 90 -0.81 19.35 -10.08
N GLU A 91 -0.23 18.95 -8.95
CA GLU A 91 -0.93 18.17 -7.93
C GLU A 91 -2.12 18.94 -7.35
N ILE A 92 -1.91 20.21 -7.00
CA ILE A 92 -2.98 21.10 -6.52
C ILE A 92 -4.07 21.27 -7.59
N ALA A 93 -3.70 21.47 -8.85
CA ALA A 93 -4.65 21.62 -9.94
C ALA A 93 -5.48 20.35 -10.18
N ILE A 94 -4.84 19.17 -10.14
CA ILE A 94 -5.55 17.89 -10.31
C ILE A 94 -6.43 17.60 -9.09
N ALA A 95 -5.96 17.86 -7.86
CA ALA A 95 -6.78 17.72 -6.65
C ALA A 95 -7.98 18.67 -6.66
N TYR A 96 -7.81 19.90 -7.18
CA TYR A 96 -8.91 20.84 -7.38
C TYR A 96 -9.92 20.35 -8.42
N ALA A 97 -9.45 19.72 -9.50
CA ALA A 97 -10.33 19.08 -10.47
C ALA A 97 -11.11 17.91 -9.83
N CYS A 98 -10.45 17.07 -9.01
CA CYS A 98 -11.11 15.98 -8.28
C CYS A 98 -12.18 16.50 -7.30
N TYR A 99 -11.94 17.65 -6.66
CA TYR A 99 -12.89 18.27 -5.73
C TYR A 99 -14.23 18.64 -6.38
N HIS A 100 -14.19 19.13 -7.63
CA HIS A 100 -15.38 19.54 -8.39
C HIS A 100 -16.01 18.43 -9.23
N THR A 101 -15.31 17.31 -9.41
CA THR A 101 -15.76 16.24 -10.30
C THR A 101 -16.60 15.24 -9.52
N ARG A 102 -17.78 14.92 -10.05
CA ARG A 102 -18.62 13.80 -9.58
C ARG A 102 -18.61 12.60 -10.52
N GLU A 103 -18.08 12.79 -11.73
CA GLU A 103 -17.98 11.73 -12.74
C GLU A 103 -16.81 10.79 -12.47
N ILE A 104 -17.10 9.52 -12.23
CA ILE A 104 -16.13 8.48 -11.90
C ILE A 104 -15.03 8.30 -12.96
N TRP A 105 -15.40 8.34 -14.24
CA TRP A 105 -14.45 8.17 -15.34
C TRP A 105 -13.41 9.29 -15.36
N LEU A 106 -13.83 10.51 -15.06
CA LEU A 106 -12.92 11.64 -14.90
C LEU A 106 -12.05 11.45 -13.66
N VAL A 107 -12.60 10.98 -12.53
CA VAL A 107 -11.81 10.67 -11.32
C VAL A 107 -10.73 9.63 -11.61
N PHE A 108 -11.01 8.59 -12.39
CA PHE A 108 -10.00 7.59 -12.79
C PHE A 108 -8.83 8.19 -13.57
N VAL A 109 -9.12 9.04 -14.56
CA VAL A 109 -8.09 9.74 -15.33
C VAL A 109 -7.29 10.69 -14.43
N LEU A 110 -7.97 11.47 -13.59
CA LEU A 110 -7.33 12.39 -12.66
C LEU A 110 -6.44 11.63 -11.67
N ARG A 111 -6.90 10.51 -11.10
CA ARG A 111 -6.13 9.69 -10.15
C ARG A 111 -4.89 9.07 -10.79
N PHE A 112 -4.97 8.67 -12.06
CA PHE A 112 -3.81 8.25 -12.83
C PHE A 112 -2.81 9.41 -13.00
N LEU A 113 -3.28 10.61 -13.35
CA LEU A 113 -2.42 11.80 -13.46
C LEU A 113 -1.79 12.19 -12.12
N GLN A 114 -2.53 12.11 -11.01
CA GLN A 114 -1.99 12.34 -9.67
C GLN A 114 -0.86 11.36 -9.35
N GLY A 115 -1.00 10.08 -9.71
CA GLY A 115 0.06 9.11 -9.50
C GLY A 115 1.38 9.45 -10.23
N ILE A 116 1.29 9.98 -11.46
CA ILE A 116 2.47 10.44 -12.22
C ILE A 116 3.16 11.59 -11.49
N VAL A 117 2.39 12.60 -11.10
CA VAL A 117 2.91 13.80 -10.43
C VAL A 117 3.48 13.45 -9.06
N ASN A 118 2.78 12.61 -8.29
CA ASN A 118 3.20 12.14 -6.98
C ASN A 118 4.50 11.35 -7.02
N CYS A 119 4.74 10.56 -8.09
CA CYS A 119 6.01 9.89 -8.30
C CYS A 119 7.16 10.89 -8.44
N GLY A 120 6.98 11.97 -9.21
CA GLY A 120 7.95 13.05 -9.32
C GLY A 120 8.26 13.71 -7.96
N ILE A 121 7.22 14.08 -7.20
CA ILE A 121 7.37 14.69 -5.87
C ILE A 121 8.18 13.76 -4.94
N THR A 122 7.79 12.49 -4.88
CA THR A 122 8.40 11.49 -3.99
C THR A 122 9.87 11.25 -4.36
N SER A 123 10.19 11.08 -5.64
CA SER A 123 11.56 10.87 -6.13
C SER A 123 12.50 12.04 -5.80
N ILE A 124 12.05 13.29 -5.98
CA ILE A 124 12.86 14.47 -5.65
C ILE A 124 13.09 14.55 -4.15
N CYS A 125 12.03 14.39 -3.34
CA CYS A 125 12.12 14.45 -1.90
C CYS A 125 13.08 13.39 -1.35
N LEU A 126 13.05 12.18 -1.92
CA LEU A 126 14.02 11.13 -1.61
C LEU A 126 15.45 11.54 -1.93
N ASN A 127 15.70 12.08 -3.13
CA ASN A 127 17.04 12.53 -3.50
C ASN A 127 17.55 13.66 -2.58
N LEU A 128 16.69 14.61 -2.22
CA LEU A 128 17.01 15.69 -1.29
C LEU A 128 17.27 15.18 0.13
N LEU A 129 16.50 14.18 0.59
CA LEU A 129 16.68 13.54 1.89
C LEU A 129 18.01 12.77 1.93
N PHE A 130 18.25 11.90 0.94
CA PHE A 130 19.49 11.12 0.84
C PHE A 130 20.73 12.00 0.73
N GLY A 131 20.67 13.12 -0.02
CA GLY A 131 21.78 14.06 -0.14
C GLY A 131 22.15 14.78 1.16
N ARG A 132 21.31 14.69 2.20
CA ARG A 132 21.53 15.33 3.51
C ARG A 132 21.97 14.36 4.60
N LEU A 133 21.79 13.06 4.40
CA LEU A 133 22.28 12.05 5.31
C LEU A 133 23.80 11.90 5.09
N LYS A 134 24.62 12.53 5.94
CA LYS A 134 26.09 12.54 5.84
C LYS A 134 26.80 11.38 6.57
N SER A 135 26.05 10.42 7.08
CA SER A 135 26.59 9.27 7.83
C SER A 135 27.11 8.17 6.89
N GLU A 136 28.07 7.38 7.36
CA GLU A 136 28.50 6.13 6.70
C GLU A 136 27.32 5.17 6.47
N HIS A 137 26.27 5.26 7.31
CA HIS A 137 25.03 4.48 7.20
C HIS A 137 23.83 5.29 6.65
N SER A 138 24.11 6.34 5.88
CA SER A 138 23.10 7.24 5.30
C SER A 138 22.08 6.52 4.42
N ARG A 139 22.51 5.46 3.73
CA ARG A 139 21.68 4.72 2.78
C ARG A 139 20.63 3.87 3.52
N GLU A 140 21.05 3.21 4.60
CA GLU A 140 20.19 2.41 5.47
C GLU A 140 19.15 3.29 6.15
N GLN A 141 19.60 4.39 6.77
CA GLN A 141 18.71 5.34 7.44
C GLN A 141 17.67 5.92 6.51
N GLY A 142 18.07 6.38 5.31
CA GLY A 142 17.13 6.97 4.37
C GLY A 142 16.14 5.95 3.79
N TYR A 143 16.57 4.72 3.52
CA TYR A 143 15.65 3.66 3.09
C TYR A 143 14.65 3.31 4.17
N THR A 144 15.06 3.24 5.43
CA THR A 144 14.12 2.95 6.52
C THR A 144 13.14 4.10 6.74
N ILE A 145 13.58 5.35 6.69
CA ILE A 145 12.67 6.50 6.78
C ILE A 145 11.63 6.44 5.66
N PHE A 146 12.07 6.24 4.42
CA PHE A 146 11.17 6.19 3.26
C PHE A 146 10.18 5.02 3.31
N TYR A 147 10.68 3.80 3.52
CA TYR A 147 9.82 2.62 3.56
C TYR A 147 8.95 2.55 4.82
N GLY A 148 9.41 3.12 5.93
CA GLY A 148 8.59 3.34 7.12
C GLY A 148 7.41 4.27 6.82
N MET A 149 7.66 5.41 6.14
CA MET A 149 6.57 6.29 5.70
C MET A 149 5.60 5.60 4.74
N ILE A 150 6.10 4.80 3.79
CA ILE A 150 5.24 4.00 2.89
C ILE A 150 4.35 3.04 3.69
N LEU A 151 4.89 2.37 4.71
CA LEU A 151 4.09 1.47 5.55
C LEU A 151 3.01 2.21 6.34
N CYS A 152 3.24 3.47 6.68
CA CYS A 152 2.28 4.33 7.38
C CYS A 152 1.21 4.95 6.46
N VAL A 153 1.30 4.80 5.13
CA VAL A 153 0.36 5.42 4.17
C VAL A 153 -1.10 5.14 4.53
N SER A 154 -1.47 3.88 4.71
CA SER A 154 -2.85 3.48 5.00
C SER A 154 -3.37 4.04 6.34
N PRO A 155 -2.72 3.77 7.49
CA PRO A 155 -3.23 4.25 8.78
C PRO A 155 -3.18 5.76 8.94
N VAL A 156 -2.16 6.45 8.41
CA VAL A 156 -2.05 7.92 8.49
C VAL A 156 -3.13 8.59 7.65
N THR A 157 -3.42 8.06 6.45
CA THR A 157 -4.48 8.61 5.61
C THR A 157 -5.86 8.35 6.22
N ALA A 158 -6.09 7.18 6.81
CA ALA A 158 -7.35 6.86 7.47
C ALA A 158 -7.62 7.78 8.68
N LEU A 159 -6.60 8.00 9.55
CA LEU A 159 -6.67 8.94 10.66
C LEU A 159 -6.94 10.38 10.21
N PHE A 160 -6.31 10.80 9.11
CA PHE A 160 -6.53 12.14 8.54
C PHE A 160 -7.93 12.31 7.96
N ALA A 161 -8.44 11.27 7.28
CA ALA A 161 -9.71 11.33 6.57
C ALA A 161 -10.93 11.17 7.50
N ALA A 162 -10.82 10.37 8.56
CA ALA A 162 -11.95 10.03 9.45
C ALA A 162 -12.75 11.24 9.95
N PRO A 163 -12.15 12.25 10.64
CA PRO A 163 -12.92 13.39 11.13
C PRO A 163 -13.51 14.25 10.00
N LEU A 164 -12.82 14.31 8.85
CA LEU A 164 -13.28 15.10 7.71
C LEU A 164 -14.50 14.48 7.03
N VAL A 165 -14.58 13.15 6.98
CA VAL A 165 -15.69 12.42 6.35
C VAL A 165 -16.90 12.33 7.28
N GLU A 166 -16.70 12.35 8.60
CA GLU A 166 -17.80 12.39 9.56
C GLU A 166 -18.53 13.74 9.54
N ASP A 167 -17.77 14.85 9.47
CA ASP A 167 -18.33 16.20 9.52
C ASP A 167 -18.71 16.77 8.13
N PHE A 168 -18.06 16.31 7.05
CA PHE A 168 -18.19 16.89 5.71
C PHE A 168 -18.38 15.85 4.59
N GLU A 169 -18.78 16.32 3.40
CA GLU A 169 -18.82 15.48 2.20
C GLU A 169 -17.43 14.94 1.82
N TYR A 170 -17.42 13.74 1.23
CA TYR A 170 -16.20 13.04 0.83
C TYR A 170 -15.25 13.87 -0.06
N ASN A 171 -15.78 14.71 -0.96
CA ASN A 171 -14.94 15.53 -1.85
C ASN A 171 -14.02 16.49 -1.07
N VAL A 172 -14.40 16.91 0.14
CA VAL A 172 -13.61 17.81 1.00
C VAL A 172 -12.22 17.23 1.30
N LEU A 173 -12.04 15.91 1.24
CA LEU A 173 -10.72 15.28 1.34
C LEU A 173 -9.73 15.81 0.31
N TYR A 174 -10.15 16.01 -0.95
CA TYR A 174 -9.27 16.58 -1.98
C TYR A 174 -8.91 18.04 -1.67
N LYS A 175 -9.86 18.81 -1.12
CA LYS A 175 -9.62 20.17 -0.66
C LYS A 175 -8.64 20.20 0.52
N ALA A 176 -8.75 19.26 1.46
CA ALA A 176 -7.84 19.14 2.60
C ALA A 176 -6.41 18.82 2.14
N ILE A 177 -6.25 17.94 1.14
CA ILE A 177 -4.94 17.65 0.54
C ILE A 177 -4.30 18.88 -0.10
N ILE A 178 -5.08 19.74 -0.79
CA ILE A 178 -4.57 21.02 -1.32
C ILE A 178 -3.97 21.86 -0.19
N PHE A 179 -4.65 21.96 0.95
CA PHE A 179 -4.13 22.68 2.12
C PHE A 179 -2.89 22.04 2.74
N CYS A 180 -2.68 20.73 2.62
CA CYS A 180 -1.43 20.08 3.04
C CYS A 180 -0.24 20.45 2.13
N PHE A 181 -0.48 20.58 0.82
CA PHE A 181 0.57 20.93 -0.14
C PHE A 181 0.98 22.41 -0.08
N LEU A 182 0.08 23.33 0.26
CA LEU A 182 0.36 24.78 0.25
C LEU A 182 1.52 25.21 1.19
N PRO A 183 1.57 24.82 2.48
CA PRO A 183 2.69 25.15 3.38
C PRO A 183 4.01 24.59 2.86
N SER A 184 3.98 23.35 2.36
CA SER A 184 5.14 22.68 1.77
C SER A 184 5.67 23.43 0.55
N ALA A 185 4.77 23.89 -0.33
CA ALA A 185 5.10 24.68 -1.51
C ALA A 185 5.76 26.02 -1.14
N ALA A 186 5.16 26.76 -0.21
CA ALA A 186 5.65 28.05 0.25
C ALA A 186 7.05 27.92 0.89
N LEU A 187 7.20 26.95 1.78
CA LEU A 187 8.46 26.71 2.49
C LEU A 187 9.58 26.29 1.52
N LEU A 188 9.32 25.36 0.61
CA LEU A 188 10.33 24.91 -0.36
C LEU A 188 10.64 25.96 -1.42
N TYR A 189 9.68 26.79 -1.82
CA TYR A 189 9.91 27.95 -2.69
C TYR A 189 10.91 28.93 -2.06
N VAL A 190 10.77 29.17 -0.76
CA VAL A 190 11.59 30.12 -0.02
C VAL A 190 13.01 29.59 0.20
N ILE A 191 13.15 28.29 0.52
CA ILE A 191 14.43 27.68 0.94
C ILE A 191 15.27 27.17 -0.24
N LEU A 192 14.66 26.70 -1.34
CA LEU A 192 15.41 26.14 -2.48
C LEU A 192 16.07 27.23 -3.36
N ASN A 193 17.32 26.98 -3.74
CA ASN A 193 18.02 27.71 -4.80
C ASN A 193 17.75 27.06 -6.17
N ARG A 194 17.97 27.83 -7.25
CA ARG A 194 17.88 27.31 -8.62
C ARG A 194 19.16 26.57 -8.99
N VAL A 195 19.25 25.30 -8.62
CA VAL A 195 20.41 24.44 -8.87
C VAL A 195 19.96 23.11 -9.48
N HIS A 196 20.79 22.57 -10.39
CA HIS A 196 20.64 21.20 -10.89
C HIS A 196 21.33 20.24 -9.92
N VAL A 197 20.55 19.38 -9.26
CA VAL A 197 21.10 18.35 -8.35
C VAL A 197 21.78 17.21 -9.12
N LEU A 198 21.31 16.92 -10.33
CA LEU A 198 21.90 15.91 -11.20
C LEU A 198 22.50 16.53 -12.46
N ARG A 199 23.49 15.83 -13.05
CA ARG A 199 24.09 16.24 -14.31
C ARG A 199 23.03 16.24 -15.42
N LYS A 200 22.92 17.37 -16.12
CA LYS A 200 21.99 17.55 -17.24
C LYS A 200 22.15 16.44 -18.26
N LYS A 201 21.05 15.76 -18.58
CA LYS A 201 20.97 14.85 -19.72
C LYS A 201 19.83 15.28 -20.65
N PRO A 202 20.00 15.15 -21.98
CA PRO A 202 18.93 15.44 -22.93
C PRO A 202 17.78 14.43 -22.78
N LEU A 203 16.55 14.88 -23.10
CA LEU A 203 15.35 14.02 -23.19
C LEU A 203 15.28 13.25 -24.53
N TYR A 204 16.15 13.59 -25.49
CA TYR A 204 16.24 12.88 -26.77
C TYR A 204 16.72 11.45 -26.46
N GLN A 205 15.93 10.43 -26.83
CA GLN A 205 16.05 8.99 -26.48
C GLN A 205 15.28 8.50 -25.24
N LEU A 206 14.22 9.18 -24.81
CA LEU A 206 13.27 8.58 -23.87
C LEU A 206 12.46 7.46 -24.54
N ASP A 207 12.38 6.30 -23.87
CA ASP A 207 11.66 5.13 -24.37
C ASP A 207 10.17 5.18 -24.01
N TRP A 208 9.45 6.09 -24.67
CA TRP A 208 8.01 6.29 -24.48
C TRP A 208 7.18 5.04 -24.75
N ALA A 209 7.58 4.24 -25.74
CA ALA A 209 6.85 3.03 -26.06
C ALA A 209 6.93 2.00 -24.93
N SER A 210 8.10 1.78 -24.29
CA SER A 210 8.15 0.91 -23.11
C SER A 210 7.33 1.45 -21.94
N PHE A 211 7.28 2.78 -21.76
CA PHE A 211 6.42 3.40 -20.77
C PHE A 211 4.94 3.10 -21.03
N PHE A 212 4.43 3.36 -22.23
CA PHE A 212 3.03 3.11 -22.57
C PHE A 212 2.67 1.62 -22.49
N LEU A 213 3.55 0.73 -22.93
CA LEU A 213 3.37 -0.72 -22.77
C LEU A 213 3.20 -1.10 -21.31
N PHE A 214 4.04 -0.54 -20.43
CA PHE A 214 3.97 -0.80 -18.99
C PHE A 214 2.69 -0.23 -18.37
N VAL A 215 2.32 1.00 -18.71
CA VAL A 215 1.07 1.65 -18.24
C VAL A 215 -0.14 0.78 -18.56
N VAL A 216 -0.31 0.42 -19.84
CA VAL A 216 -1.47 -0.37 -20.28
C VAL A 216 -1.48 -1.74 -19.61
N MET A 217 -0.32 -2.40 -19.52
CA MET A 217 -0.19 -3.69 -18.85
C MET A 217 -0.59 -3.60 -17.36
N LEU A 218 -0.12 -2.60 -16.62
CA LEU A 218 -0.44 -2.44 -15.20
C LEU A 218 -1.91 -2.12 -14.95
N ILE A 219 -2.52 -1.28 -15.79
CA ILE A 219 -3.94 -0.95 -15.71
C ILE A 219 -4.79 -2.21 -15.99
N LEU A 220 -4.44 -3.01 -17.00
CA LEU A 220 -5.13 -4.26 -17.29
C LEU A 220 -4.98 -5.28 -16.16
N ILE A 221 -3.79 -5.39 -15.55
CA ILE A 221 -3.57 -6.23 -14.37
C ILE A 221 -4.48 -5.79 -13.23
N ALA A 222 -4.54 -4.49 -12.92
CA ALA A 222 -5.45 -3.96 -11.90
C ALA A 222 -6.92 -4.24 -12.24
N TYR A 223 -7.32 -4.08 -13.51
CA TYR A 223 -8.68 -4.31 -13.96
C TYR A 223 -9.09 -5.78 -13.77
N VAL A 224 -8.28 -6.73 -14.22
CA VAL A 224 -8.56 -8.17 -14.06
C VAL A 224 -8.60 -8.56 -12.59
N LEU A 225 -7.71 -8.03 -11.75
CA LEU A 225 -7.63 -8.41 -10.33
C LEU A 225 -8.77 -7.84 -9.48
N ILE A 226 -9.29 -6.66 -9.84
CA ILE A 226 -10.41 -6.03 -9.11
C ILE A 226 -11.76 -6.50 -9.64
N TYR A 227 -11.99 -6.38 -10.95
CA TYR A 227 -13.29 -6.71 -11.55
C TYR A 227 -13.43 -8.19 -11.91
N GLY A 228 -12.35 -8.97 -11.89
CA GLY A 228 -12.40 -10.40 -12.21
C GLY A 228 -13.44 -11.14 -11.37
N GLN A 229 -13.47 -10.90 -10.06
CA GLN A 229 -14.47 -11.53 -9.19
C GLN A 229 -15.90 -11.06 -9.45
N GLN A 230 -16.10 -9.80 -9.85
CA GLN A 230 -17.42 -9.25 -10.12
C GLN A 230 -17.98 -9.70 -11.47
N LYS A 231 -17.10 -10.06 -12.40
CA LYS A 231 -17.41 -10.50 -13.75
C LYS A 231 -17.22 -12.00 -13.95
N ASP A 232 -17.27 -12.78 -12.87
CA ASP A 232 -17.13 -14.24 -12.91
C ASP A 232 -15.88 -14.76 -13.67
N TRP A 233 -14.78 -14.01 -13.53
CA TRP A 233 -13.45 -14.33 -14.03
C TRP A 233 -13.40 -14.67 -15.52
N LEU A 234 -13.24 -15.94 -15.86
CA LEU A 234 -13.02 -16.40 -17.25
C LEU A 234 -14.34 -16.52 -18.04
N GLU A 235 -15.49 -16.37 -17.38
CA GLU A 235 -16.79 -16.36 -18.05
C GLU A 235 -17.03 -15.05 -18.81
N ASP A 236 -16.49 -13.93 -18.31
CA ASP A 236 -16.55 -12.65 -19.01
C ASP A 236 -15.48 -12.56 -20.11
N LYS A 237 -15.96 -12.34 -21.34
CA LYS A 237 -15.09 -12.16 -22.52
C LYS A 237 -14.16 -10.96 -22.36
N GLY A 238 -14.59 -9.89 -21.68
CA GLY A 238 -13.76 -8.72 -21.42
C GLY A 238 -12.54 -9.05 -20.56
N ILE A 239 -12.73 -9.83 -19.49
CA ILE A 239 -11.63 -10.32 -18.65
C ILE A 239 -10.69 -11.24 -19.45
N VAL A 240 -11.23 -12.17 -20.25
CA VAL A 240 -10.42 -13.07 -21.09
C VAL A 240 -9.57 -12.29 -22.09
N TYR A 241 -10.16 -11.34 -22.82
CA TYR A 241 -9.39 -10.45 -23.72
C TYR A 241 -8.34 -9.62 -22.98
N SER A 242 -8.65 -9.15 -21.76
CA SER A 242 -7.68 -8.44 -20.93
C SER A 242 -6.51 -9.33 -20.53
N ILE A 243 -6.74 -10.59 -20.16
CA ILE A 243 -5.69 -11.57 -19.83
C ILE A 243 -4.80 -11.84 -21.04
N ILE A 244 -5.40 -12.07 -22.22
CA ILE A 244 -4.66 -12.28 -23.47
C ILE A 244 -3.83 -11.03 -23.81
N ALA A 245 -4.39 -9.84 -23.66
CA ALA A 245 -3.68 -8.58 -23.88
C ALA A 245 -2.52 -8.40 -22.89
N ILE A 246 -2.69 -8.72 -21.60
CA ILE A 246 -1.61 -8.71 -20.61
C ILE A 246 -0.48 -9.65 -21.05
N ALA A 247 -0.79 -10.89 -21.45
CA ALA A 247 0.20 -11.84 -21.91
C ALA A 247 0.97 -11.33 -23.14
N GLY A 248 0.26 -10.77 -24.12
CA GLY A 248 0.86 -10.16 -25.32
C GLY A 248 1.74 -8.96 -24.99
N LEU A 249 1.27 -8.05 -24.13
CA LEU A 249 2.03 -6.87 -23.68
C LEU A 249 3.25 -7.25 -22.85
N PHE A 250 3.17 -8.29 -22.04
CA PHE A 250 4.30 -8.81 -21.26
C PHE A 250 5.39 -9.36 -22.17
N VAL A 251 5.03 -10.21 -23.15
CA VAL A 251 5.97 -10.74 -24.14
C VAL A 251 6.57 -9.61 -24.96
N LEU A 252 5.76 -8.68 -25.45
CA LEU A 252 6.22 -7.52 -26.23
C LEU A 252 7.18 -6.64 -25.41
N SER A 253 6.89 -6.42 -24.13
CA SER A 253 7.75 -5.66 -23.22
C SER A 253 9.11 -6.34 -23.05
N ILE A 254 9.14 -7.66 -22.82
CA ILE A 254 10.39 -8.42 -22.69
C ILE A 254 11.21 -8.35 -23.99
N LEU A 255 10.60 -8.66 -25.14
CA LEU A 255 11.28 -8.63 -26.43
C LEU A 255 11.87 -7.26 -26.73
N ARG A 256 11.12 -6.19 -26.42
CA ARG A 256 11.59 -4.82 -26.59
C ARG A 256 12.78 -4.50 -25.68
N GLN A 257 12.71 -4.87 -24.39
CA GLN A 257 13.83 -4.63 -23.47
C GLN A 257 15.10 -5.38 -23.90
N LEU A 258 14.97 -6.59 -24.44
CA LEU A 258 16.11 -7.36 -24.96
C LEU A 258 16.69 -6.76 -26.26
N ALA A 259 15.87 -6.14 -27.10
CA ALA A 259 16.32 -5.53 -28.35
C ALA A 259 16.98 -4.15 -28.16
N LEU A 260 16.69 -3.45 -27.06
CA LEU A 260 17.22 -2.11 -26.80
C LEU A 260 18.69 -2.13 -26.38
N LYS A 261 19.52 -1.30 -27.02
CA LYS A 261 20.93 -1.10 -26.62
C LYS A 261 21.08 -0.54 -25.20
N ARG A 262 20.06 0.17 -24.70
CA ARG A 262 20.02 0.79 -23.36
C ARG A 262 18.63 0.52 -22.77
N PRO A 263 18.37 -0.69 -22.25
CA PRO A 263 17.05 -1.03 -21.71
C PRO A 263 16.70 -0.11 -20.53
N THR A 264 15.42 0.23 -20.41
CA THR A 264 14.91 0.92 -19.23
C THR A 264 14.90 -0.01 -18.01
N VAL A 265 14.65 -1.30 -18.24
CA VAL A 265 14.73 -2.35 -17.23
C VAL A 265 15.61 -3.47 -17.77
N ASP A 266 16.84 -3.52 -17.28
CA ASP A 266 17.78 -4.59 -17.61
C ASP A 266 17.40 -5.88 -16.86
N LEU A 267 16.94 -6.89 -17.60
CA LEU A 267 16.50 -8.19 -17.07
C LEU A 267 17.65 -9.05 -16.52
N SER A 268 18.91 -8.65 -16.73
CA SER A 268 20.06 -9.34 -16.14
C SER A 268 20.07 -9.31 -14.60
N VAL A 269 19.25 -8.45 -13.97
CA VAL A 269 19.03 -8.47 -12.51
C VAL A 269 18.58 -9.85 -12.00
N PHE A 270 17.80 -10.60 -12.78
CA PHE A 270 17.34 -11.94 -12.40
C PHE A 270 18.43 -13.01 -12.46
N LYS A 271 19.59 -12.73 -13.08
CA LYS A 271 20.75 -13.63 -13.02
C LYS A 271 21.34 -13.70 -11.62
N TYR A 272 21.10 -12.69 -10.77
CA TYR A 272 21.57 -12.65 -9.40
C TYR A 272 20.59 -13.41 -8.50
N ARG A 273 21.01 -14.59 -8.00
CA ARG A 273 20.17 -15.45 -7.15
C ARG A 273 19.59 -14.71 -5.93
N ASN A 274 20.40 -13.87 -5.27
CA ASN A 274 19.98 -13.10 -4.10
C ASN A 274 18.89 -12.08 -4.44
N PHE A 275 18.94 -11.48 -5.64
CA PHE A 275 17.90 -10.58 -6.10
C PHE A 275 16.56 -11.32 -6.20
N SER A 276 16.52 -12.48 -6.86
CA SER A 276 15.31 -13.29 -6.99
C SER A 276 14.77 -13.75 -5.63
N ILE A 277 15.63 -14.16 -4.70
CA ILE A 277 15.23 -14.50 -3.32
C ILE A 277 14.59 -13.28 -2.63
N GLY A 278 15.19 -12.10 -2.74
CA GLY A 278 14.64 -10.88 -2.15
C GLY A 278 13.27 -10.51 -2.73
N ILE A 279 13.08 -10.69 -4.03
CA ILE A 279 11.79 -10.48 -4.71
C ILE A 279 10.72 -11.45 -4.17
N VAL A 280 11.05 -12.72 -3.93
CA VAL A 280 10.10 -13.69 -3.33
C VAL A 280 9.65 -13.24 -1.93
N PHE A 281 10.58 -12.81 -1.07
CA PHE A 281 10.22 -12.30 0.25
C PHE A 281 9.44 -10.98 0.19
N LEU A 282 9.69 -10.14 -0.81
CA LEU A 282 8.90 -8.93 -1.05
C LEU A 282 7.46 -9.29 -1.43
N ILE A 283 7.25 -10.31 -2.27
CA ILE A 283 5.91 -10.81 -2.62
C ILE A 283 5.20 -11.30 -1.36
N ILE A 284 5.84 -12.17 -0.58
CA ILE A 284 5.26 -12.70 0.66
C ILE A 284 4.89 -11.55 1.62
N LEU A 285 5.80 -10.59 1.83
CA LEU A 285 5.54 -9.45 2.71
C LEU A 285 4.30 -8.65 2.26
N TYR A 286 4.12 -8.42 0.97
CA TYR A 286 2.98 -7.65 0.47
C TYR A 286 1.66 -8.42 0.57
N LEU A 287 1.66 -9.74 0.39
CA LEU A 287 0.49 -10.59 0.64
C LEU A 287 0.09 -10.57 2.13
N VAL A 288 1.08 -10.76 3.01
CA VAL A 288 0.87 -10.70 4.47
C VAL A 288 0.41 -9.30 4.90
N ARG A 289 0.99 -8.24 4.35
CA ARG A 289 0.63 -6.85 4.67
C ARG A 289 -0.76 -6.49 4.19
N GLY A 290 -1.20 -6.98 3.02
CA GLY A 290 -2.53 -6.72 2.50
C GLY A 290 -3.64 -7.30 3.38
N ALA A 291 -3.39 -8.45 4.00
CA ALA A 291 -4.30 -9.07 4.97
C ALA A 291 -4.68 -8.14 6.14
N PHE A 292 -3.80 -7.21 6.52
CA PHE A 292 -4.07 -6.22 7.59
C PHE A 292 -5.32 -5.37 7.33
N SER A 293 -5.66 -5.10 6.07
CA SER A 293 -6.86 -4.32 5.71
C SER A 293 -8.18 -4.95 6.21
N LEU A 294 -8.17 -6.26 6.48
CA LEU A 294 -9.30 -6.96 7.08
C LEU A 294 -9.55 -6.57 8.53
N THR A 295 -8.52 -6.17 9.29
CA THR A 295 -8.72 -5.70 10.68
C THR A 295 -9.61 -4.46 10.69
N SER A 296 -9.34 -3.47 9.85
CA SER A 296 -10.20 -2.28 9.75
C SER A 296 -11.63 -2.65 9.30
N SER A 297 -11.75 -3.59 8.35
CA SER A 297 -13.05 -4.07 7.89
C SER A 297 -13.84 -4.78 8.98
N TYR A 298 -13.17 -5.52 9.87
CA TYR A 298 -13.75 -6.19 11.02
C TYR A 298 -14.25 -5.19 12.10
N PHE A 299 -13.46 -4.16 12.43
CA PHE A 299 -13.88 -3.14 13.40
C PHE A 299 -15.17 -2.44 12.98
N ILE A 300 -15.29 -2.09 11.69
CA ILE A 300 -16.47 -1.41 11.16
C ILE A 300 -17.64 -2.39 10.99
N THR A 301 -17.41 -3.54 10.34
CA THR A 301 -18.52 -4.43 9.93
C THR A 301 -19.04 -5.32 11.06
N VAL A 302 -18.15 -5.79 11.94
CA VAL A 302 -18.51 -6.75 12.99
C VAL A 302 -18.66 -6.05 14.34
N LEU A 303 -17.66 -5.29 14.79
CA LEU A 303 -17.80 -4.60 16.07
C LEU A 303 -18.78 -3.42 15.99
N GLY A 304 -19.02 -2.90 14.78
CA GLY A 304 -19.89 -1.74 14.59
C GLY A 304 -19.31 -0.47 15.19
N MET A 305 -17.97 -0.39 15.26
CA MET A 305 -17.28 0.81 15.73
C MET A 305 -17.46 1.93 14.71
N ASP A 306 -17.63 3.15 15.22
CA ASP A 306 -17.60 4.36 14.38
C ASP A 306 -16.23 4.49 13.69
N SER A 307 -16.23 5.11 12.51
CA SER A 307 -15.03 5.27 11.67
C SER A 307 -13.91 5.99 12.42
N LEU A 308 -14.21 7.03 13.21
CA LEU A 308 -13.22 7.75 14.01
C LEU A 308 -12.55 6.84 15.05
N HIS A 309 -13.32 6.14 15.89
CA HIS A 309 -12.77 5.23 16.90
C HIS A 309 -11.96 4.07 16.29
N ALA A 310 -12.43 3.49 15.19
CA ALA A 310 -11.71 2.42 14.49
C ALA A 310 -10.35 2.90 13.94
N ASN A 311 -10.30 4.15 13.48
CA ASN A 311 -9.08 4.76 12.94
C ASN A 311 -8.12 5.23 14.04
N GLU A 312 -8.61 5.71 15.20
CA GLU A 312 -7.78 6.04 16.36
C GLU A 312 -6.90 4.86 16.81
N LEU A 313 -7.44 3.64 16.78
CA LEU A 313 -6.66 2.43 17.09
C LEU A 313 -5.47 2.22 16.13
N MET A 314 -5.50 2.78 14.92
CA MET A 314 -4.40 2.70 13.97
C MET A 314 -3.17 3.49 14.40
N ILE A 315 -3.27 4.37 15.41
CA ILE A 315 -2.11 5.04 16.04
C ILE A 315 -1.14 4.01 16.61
N TYR A 316 -1.64 2.96 17.27
CA TYR A 316 -0.80 1.88 17.81
C TYR A 316 -0.04 1.15 16.70
N ASN A 317 -0.66 0.99 15.53
CA ASN A 317 0.00 0.44 14.36
C ASN A 317 1.15 1.34 13.87
N ILE A 318 0.93 2.65 13.79
CA ILE A 318 1.95 3.63 13.40
C ILE A 318 3.12 3.61 14.39
N LEU A 319 2.85 3.60 15.70
CA LEU A 319 3.87 3.50 16.74
C LEU A 319 4.67 2.19 16.61
N GLY A 320 4.00 1.08 16.29
CA GLY A 320 4.62 -0.18 15.93
C GLY A 320 5.56 -0.05 14.72
N ILE A 321 5.10 0.53 13.61
CA ILE A 321 5.91 0.71 12.40
C ILE A 321 7.16 1.52 12.69
N ILE A 322 7.03 2.61 13.45
CA ILE A 322 8.15 3.48 13.83
C ILE A 322 9.13 2.70 14.71
N SER A 323 8.66 1.98 15.73
CA SER A 323 9.53 1.19 16.62
C SER A 323 10.26 0.09 15.87
N GLY A 324 9.56 -0.69 15.04
CA GLY A 324 10.14 -1.74 14.20
C GLY A 324 11.17 -1.22 13.19
N SER A 325 10.88 -0.06 12.58
CA SER A 325 11.78 0.63 11.66
C SER A 325 13.06 1.09 12.35
N VAL A 326 12.96 1.64 13.57
CA VAL A 326 14.13 2.05 14.37
C VAL A 326 14.98 0.83 14.77
N ILE A 327 14.35 -0.28 15.16
CA ILE A 327 15.03 -1.54 15.47
C ILE A 327 15.79 -2.05 14.23
N ALA A 328 15.15 -2.05 13.06
CA ALA A 328 15.76 -2.47 11.81
C ALA A 328 17.02 -1.64 11.48
N VAL A 329 16.93 -0.31 11.51
CA VAL A 329 18.09 0.57 11.25
C VAL A 329 19.23 0.26 12.21
N ARG A 330 18.95 0.16 13.51
CA ARG A 330 19.99 -0.09 14.52
C ARG A 330 20.69 -1.43 14.28
N PHE A 331 19.94 -2.48 13.97
CA PHE A 331 20.52 -3.79 13.69
C PHE A 331 21.33 -3.82 12.39
N LEU A 332 20.86 -3.11 11.36
CA LEU A 332 21.58 -2.97 10.09
C LEU A 332 22.88 -2.20 10.26
N MET A 333 22.86 -1.11 11.02
CA MET A 333 24.07 -0.33 11.35
C MET A 333 25.08 -1.16 12.16
N GLN A 334 24.60 -2.04 13.04
CA GLN A 334 25.43 -2.97 13.81
C GLN A 334 25.91 -4.19 13.01
N GLN A 335 25.62 -4.26 11.70
CA GLN A 335 25.96 -5.39 10.83
C GLN A 335 25.52 -6.76 11.38
N LYS A 336 24.41 -6.80 12.14
CA LYS A 336 23.85 -8.05 12.64
C LYS A 336 23.26 -8.89 11.51
N MET A 337 23.20 -10.21 11.72
CA MET A 337 22.66 -11.16 10.74
C MET A 337 21.24 -10.76 10.29
N LEU A 338 21.08 -10.50 8.98
CA LEU A 338 19.80 -10.15 8.35
C LEU A 338 18.68 -11.17 8.66
N ARG A 339 19.07 -12.44 8.78
CA ARG A 339 18.22 -13.56 9.19
C ARG A 339 17.45 -13.30 10.48
N LEU A 340 18.11 -12.72 11.50
CA LEU A 340 17.46 -12.48 12.80
C LEU A 340 16.36 -11.42 12.69
N LEU A 341 16.59 -10.38 11.88
CA LEU A 341 15.58 -9.36 11.60
C LEU A 341 14.37 -9.93 10.88
N TRP A 342 14.59 -10.77 9.87
CA TRP A 342 13.48 -11.35 9.12
C TRP A 342 12.69 -12.38 9.94
N ILE A 343 13.38 -13.28 10.67
CA ILE A 343 12.71 -14.24 11.55
C ILE A 343 11.94 -13.52 12.66
N GLY A 344 12.56 -12.55 13.33
CA GLY A 344 11.89 -11.80 14.39
C GLY A 344 10.68 -11.02 13.85
N GLY A 345 10.80 -10.41 12.67
CA GLY A 345 9.75 -9.57 12.12
C GLY A 345 8.57 -10.37 11.56
N PHE A 346 8.83 -11.46 10.82
CA PHE A 346 7.78 -12.41 10.45
C PHE A 346 7.21 -13.16 11.66
N GLY A 347 8.00 -13.35 12.72
CA GLY A 347 7.54 -13.90 14.00
C GLY A 347 6.53 -12.98 14.70
N LEU A 348 6.78 -11.66 14.73
CA LEU A 348 5.83 -10.69 15.26
C LEU A 348 4.55 -10.64 14.43
N LEU A 349 4.67 -10.70 13.09
CA LEU A 349 3.51 -10.79 12.20
C LEU A 349 2.72 -12.09 12.44
N LEU A 350 3.40 -13.23 12.59
CA LEU A 350 2.76 -14.51 12.92
C LEU A 350 1.98 -14.42 14.24
N VAL A 351 2.60 -13.88 15.30
CA VAL A 351 1.93 -13.69 16.59
C VAL A 351 0.71 -12.78 16.42
N PHE A 352 0.82 -11.69 15.68
CA PHE A 352 -0.33 -10.82 15.38
C PHE A 352 -1.49 -11.58 14.74
N PHE A 353 -1.25 -12.32 13.64
CA PHE A 353 -2.31 -13.04 12.94
C PHE A 353 -2.94 -14.13 13.81
N LEU A 354 -2.13 -14.89 14.57
CA LEU A 354 -2.65 -15.92 15.48
C LEU A 354 -3.48 -15.31 16.62
N VAL A 355 -2.97 -14.28 17.29
CA VAL A 355 -3.69 -13.60 18.38
C VAL A 355 -5.00 -13.01 17.85
N MET A 356 -4.98 -12.32 16.71
CA MET A 356 -6.19 -11.79 16.10
C MET A 356 -7.22 -12.88 15.73
N SER A 357 -6.78 -14.05 15.24
CA SER A 357 -7.69 -15.18 14.98
C SER A 357 -8.45 -15.65 16.22
N PHE A 358 -7.84 -15.56 17.42
CA PHE A 358 -8.51 -15.88 18.68
C PHE A 358 -9.34 -14.72 19.26
N LEU A 359 -8.94 -13.47 18.98
CA LEU A 359 -9.62 -12.25 19.47
C LEU A 359 -10.84 -11.87 18.62
N PHE A 360 -10.97 -12.40 17.41
CA PHE A 360 -12.14 -12.16 16.57
C PHE A 360 -13.41 -12.70 17.23
N SER A 361 -14.24 -11.78 17.72
CA SER A 361 -15.50 -12.04 18.39
C SER A 361 -16.58 -11.04 17.93
N THR A 362 -17.81 -11.21 18.37
CA THR A 362 -18.87 -10.21 18.10
C THR A 362 -18.89 -9.07 19.10
N GLU A 363 -18.23 -9.24 20.24
CA GLU A 363 -18.17 -8.30 21.36
C GLU A 363 -16.74 -8.32 21.90
N ALA A 364 -16.03 -7.18 21.79
CA ALA A 364 -14.68 -7.01 22.26
C ALA A 364 -14.43 -5.55 22.62
N ASP A 365 -13.68 -5.32 23.70
CA ASP A 365 -13.24 -3.98 24.07
C ASP A 365 -12.11 -3.51 23.16
N ALA A 366 -12.15 -2.23 22.78
CA ALA A 366 -11.18 -1.60 21.88
C ALA A 366 -9.72 -1.75 22.37
N ASP A 367 -9.51 -1.67 23.68
CA ASP A 367 -8.20 -1.74 24.34
C ASP A 367 -7.48 -3.08 24.08
N THR A 368 -8.25 -4.15 23.87
CA THR A 368 -7.73 -5.50 23.58
C THR A 368 -6.91 -5.53 22.29
N PHE A 369 -7.19 -4.63 21.35
CA PHE A 369 -6.55 -4.60 20.03
C PHE A 369 -5.27 -3.75 19.98
N MET A 370 -4.98 -2.95 21.01
CA MET A 370 -3.83 -2.04 21.02
C MET A 370 -2.50 -2.79 20.86
N LEU A 371 -2.28 -3.84 21.64
CA LEU A 371 -1.06 -4.64 21.59
C LEU A 371 -0.92 -5.41 20.27
N PRO A 372 -1.94 -6.15 19.76
CA PRO A 372 -1.87 -6.76 18.45
C PRO A 372 -1.53 -5.76 17.32
N LEU A 373 -2.18 -4.60 17.28
CA LEU A 373 -1.93 -3.59 16.26
C LEU A 373 -0.50 -3.05 16.31
N PHE A 374 0.04 -2.86 17.52
CA PHE A 374 1.44 -2.49 17.72
C PHE A 374 2.40 -3.57 17.21
N LEU A 375 2.15 -4.85 17.52
CA LEU A 375 2.97 -5.97 17.05
C LEU A 375 2.95 -6.10 15.51
N GLN A 376 1.80 -5.89 14.89
CA GLN A 376 1.66 -5.89 13.43
C GLN A 376 2.56 -4.83 12.80
N GLY A 377 2.48 -3.60 13.32
CA GLY A 377 3.26 -2.48 12.83
C GLY A 377 4.76 -2.73 13.03
N MET A 378 5.14 -3.21 14.21
CA MET A 378 6.54 -3.51 14.56
C MET A 378 7.12 -4.59 13.65
N GLY A 379 6.38 -5.68 13.41
CA GLY A 379 6.78 -6.73 12.48
C GLY A 379 6.96 -6.20 11.05
N ALA A 380 6.00 -5.44 10.54
CA ALA A 380 6.07 -4.89 9.19
C ALA A 380 7.25 -3.92 9.01
N GLY A 381 7.45 -2.99 9.96
CA GLY A 381 8.56 -2.03 9.96
C GLY A 381 9.93 -2.71 10.05
N MET A 382 10.02 -3.80 10.82
CA MET A 382 11.26 -4.54 11.02
C MET A 382 11.69 -5.34 9.77
N VAL A 383 10.75 -5.73 8.90
CA VAL A 383 11.02 -6.58 7.73
C VAL A 383 11.14 -5.78 6.42
N MET A 384 10.28 -4.78 6.21
CA MET A 384 10.18 -4.07 4.92
C MET A 384 11.51 -3.43 4.50
N SER A 385 12.13 -2.67 5.40
CA SER A 385 13.34 -1.93 5.07
C SER A 385 14.54 -2.85 4.78
N PRO A 386 14.82 -3.88 5.60
CA PRO A 386 15.88 -4.84 5.30
C PRO A 386 15.66 -5.65 4.01
N ILE A 387 14.42 -6.05 3.68
CA ILE A 387 14.13 -6.75 2.41
C ILE A 387 14.51 -5.87 1.22
N VAL A 388 14.09 -4.60 1.20
CA VAL A 388 14.40 -3.74 0.06
C VAL A 388 15.89 -3.48 -0.07
N MET A 389 16.58 -3.26 1.05
CA MET A 389 18.04 -3.13 1.03
C MET A 389 18.74 -4.38 0.53
N PHE A 390 18.25 -5.58 0.90
CA PHE A 390 18.76 -6.83 0.37
C PHE A 390 18.60 -6.91 -1.16
N ILE A 391 17.44 -6.53 -1.70
CA ILE A 391 17.18 -6.51 -3.15
C ILE A 391 18.13 -5.55 -3.87
N VAL A 392 18.22 -4.31 -3.39
CA VAL A 392 19.01 -3.25 -4.05
C VAL A 392 20.51 -3.52 -3.94
N SER A 393 20.97 -4.12 -2.83
CA SER A 393 22.37 -4.48 -2.67
C SER A 393 22.75 -5.71 -3.50
N SER A 394 21.81 -6.64 -3.75
CA SER A 394 22.06 -7.90 -4.48
C SER A 394 22.50 -7.74 -5.94
N VAL A 395 22.42 -6.54 -6.49
CA VAL A 395 22.83 -6.24 -7.87
C VAL A 395 23.94 -5.17 -7.90
N PRO A 396 24.81 -5.17 -8.93
CA PRO A 396 25.77 -4.09 -9.14
C PRO A 396 25.09 -2.72 -9.23
N LEU A 397 25.79 -1.66 -8.81
CA LEU A 397 25.29 -0.27 -8.84
C LEU A 397 24.77 0.16 -10.22
N ALA A 398 25.36 -0.35 -11.30
CA ALA A 398 24.92 -0.07 -12.67
C ALA A 398 23.49 -0.57 -12.95
N LEU A 399 23.08 -1.68 -12.31
CA LEU A 399 21.75 -2.30 -12.46
C LEU A 399 20.77 -1.85 -11.35
N GLY A 400 21.19 -0.97 -10.44
CA GLY A 400 20.38 -0.57 -9.29
C GLY A 400 19.04 0.07 -9.67
N GLN A 401 18.99 0.83 -10.77
CA GLN A 401 17.73 1.42 -11.27
C GLN A 401 16.78 0.35 -11.83
N SER A 402 17.31 -0.65 -12.54
CA SER A 402 16.53 -1.79 -13.03
C SER A 402 15.96 -2.60 -11.86
N ALA A 403 16.77 -2.87 -10.84
CA ALA A 403 16.33 -3.56 -9.63
C ALA A 403 15.24 -2.81 -8.87
N ALA A 404 15.37 -1.48 -8.72
CA ALA A 404 14.33 -0.66 -8.11
C ALA A 404 13.03 -0.67 -8.92
N SER A 405 13.11 -0.58 -10.26
CA SER A 405 11.94 -0.59 -11.14
C SER A 405 11.19 -1.92 -11.10
N VAL A 406 11.91 -3.05 -11.14
CA VAL A 406 11.34 -4.39 -10.95
C VAL A 406 10.72 -4.51 -9.56
N GLY A 407 11.40 -4.01 -8.52
CA GLY A 407 10.85 -4.00 -7.16
C GLY A 407 9.52 -3.26 -7.05
N ILE A 408 9.39 -2.09 -7.68
CA ILE A 408 8.14 -1.33 -7.70
C ILE A 408 7.05 -2.08 -8.48
N PHE A 409 7.38 -2.65 -9.65
CA PHE A 409 6.46 -3.49 -10.43
C PHE A 409 5.92 -4.66 -9.61
N VAL A 410 6.80 -5.42 -8.94
CA VAL A 410 6.40 -6.55 -8.11
C VAL A 410 5.51 -6.08 -6.95
N ARG A 411 5.88 -5.00 -6.27
CA ARG A 411 5.06 -4.45 -5.18
C ARG A 411 3.66 -4.06 -5.63
N PHE A 412 3.54 -3.42 -6.79
CA PHE A 412 2.23 -3.09 -7.38
C PHE A 412 1.41 -4.34 -7.69
N SER A 413 2.00 -5.29 -8.42
CA SER A 413 1.31 -6.51 -8.86
C SER A 413 0.89 -7.36 -7.66
N THR A 414 1.75 -7.50 -6.64
CA THR A 414 1.42 -8.25 -5.43
C THR A 414 0.43 -7.53 -4.53
N PHE A 415 0.50 -6.20 -4.43
CA PHE A 415 -0.53 -5.43 -3.70
C PHE A 415 -1.92 -5.64 -4.34
N SER A 416 -2.00 -5.54 -5.67
CA SER A 416 -3.23 -5.79 -6.42
C SER A 416 -3.70 -7.24 -6.26
N LEU A 417 -2.79 -8.20 -6.29
CA LEU A 417 -3.09 -9.62 -6.09
C LEU A 417 -3.61 -9.90 -4.68
N SER A 418 -3.05 -9.24 -3.66
CA SER A 418 -3.51 -9.38 -2.28
C SER A 418 -4.95 -8.91 -2.11
N LEU A 419 -5.33 -7.80 -2.74
CA LEU A 419 -6.72 -7.31 -2.74
C LEU A 419 -7.65 -8.32 -3.45
N ALA A 420 -7.24 -8.84 -4.61
CA ALA A 420 -8.01 -9.85 -5.33
C ALA A 420 -8.23 -11.12 -4.51
N PHE A 421 -7.20 -11.61 -3.81
CA PHE A 421 -7.34 -12.76 -2.90
C PHE A 421 -8.29 -12.46 -1.75
N ILE A 422 -8.21 -11.29 -1.13
CA ILE A 422 -9.15 -10.91 -0.07
C ILE A 422 -10.58 -10.92 -0.61
N ASN A 423 -10.85 -10.30 -1.76
CA ASN A 423 -12.18 -10.25 -2.37
C ASN A 423 -12.69 -11.65 -2.74
N TYR A 424 -11.85 -12.49 -3.34
CA TYR A 424 -12.17 -13.88 -3.71
C TYR A 424 -12.52 -14.73 -2.47
N PHE A 425 -11.62 -14.78 -1.48
CA PHE A 425 -11.84 -15.58 -0.28
C PHE A 425 -13.00 -15.03 0.55
N GLN A 426 -13.21 -13.71 0.55
CA GLN A 426 -14.37 -13.11 1.19
C GLN A 426 -15.66 -13.66 0.62
N LEU A 427 -15.82 -13.64 -0.71
CA LEU A 427 -17.04 -14.16 -1.34
C LEU A 427 -17.18 -15.67 -1.14
N TYR A 428 -16.12 -16.43 -1.39
CA TYR A 428 -16.13 -17.89 -1.30
C TYR A 428 -16.47 -18.38 0.11
N ILE A 429 -15.76 -17.87 1.13
CA ILE A 429 -15.97 -18.31 2.52
C ILE A 429 -17.33 -17.82 3.03
N LYS A 430 -17.72 -16.56 2.78
CA LYS A 430 -19.05 -16.08 3.18
C LYS A 430 -20.17 -16.87 2.52
N GLY A 431 -20.06 -17.19 1.22
CA GLY A 431 -21.04 -17.97 0.49
C GLY A 431 -21.18 -19.38 1.05
N MET A 432 -20.06 -20.06 1.31
CA MET A 432 -20.05 -21.40 1.91
C MET A 432 -20.72 -21.40 3.29
N TYR A 433 -20.36 -20.46 4.17
CA TYR A 433 -20.93 -20.39 5.52
C TYR A 433 -22.39 -19.98 5.52
N SER A 434 -22.80 -19.02 4.68
CA SER A 434 -24.21 -18.62 4.56
C SER A 434 -25.06 -19.79 4.08
N ALA A 435 -24.62 -20.50 3.04
CA ALA A 435 -25.32 -21.69 2.54
C ALA A 435 -25.36 -22.83 3.56
N ASN A 436 -24.28 -23.02 4.34
CA ASN A 436 -24.27 -24.03 5.40
C ASN A 436 -25.25 -23.67 6.53
N ILE A 437 -25.28 -22.40 6.94
CA ILE A 437 -26.22 -21.91 7.96
C ILE A 437 -27.67 -22.07 7.44
N GLU A 438 -27.97 -21.67 6.21
CA GLU A 438 -29.30 -21.85 5.60
C GLU A 438 -29.78 -23.31 5.58
N ARG A 439 -28.87 -24.26 5.31
CA ARG A 439 -29.19 -25.71 5.37
C ARG A 439 -29.56 -26.16 6.78
N HIS A 440 -28.88 -25.64 7.80
CA HIS A 440 -29.16 -25.97 9.21
C HIS A 440 -30.40 -25.24 9.74
N LEU A 441 -30.72 -24.06 9.21
CA LEU A 441 -31.91 -23.26 9.54
C LEU A 441 -33.20 -23.79 8.88
N SER A 442 -33.23 -25.04 8.39
CA SER A 442 -34.44 -25.64 7.82
C SER A 442 -35.62 -25.51 8.81
N LEU A 443 -36.86 -25.45 8.31
CA LEU A 443 -38.10 -25.28 9.08
C LEU A 443 -38.29 -26.26 10.27
N LEU A 444 -37.46 -27.30 10.37
CA LEU A 444 -37.43 -28.31 11.42
C LEU A 444 -36.53 -27.94 12.63
N ASP A 445 -35.79 -26.84 12.57
CA ASP A 445 -34.88 -26.42 13.64
C ASP A 445 -35.68 -25.77 14.79
N LEU A 446 -35.74 -26.45 15.95
CA LEU A 446 -36.62 -26.15 17.10
C LEU A 446 -36.48 -24.70 17.65
N GLY A 447 -35.39 -24.00 17.35
CA GLY A 447 -35.12 -22.63 17.85
C GLY A 447 -35.42 -21.48 16.88
N LEU A 448 -35.59 -21.75 15.57
CA LEU A 448 -35.77 -20.70 14.56
C LEU A 448 -37.10 -19.94 14.68
N PRO A 449 -38.26 -20.62 14.85
CA PRO A 449 -39.53 -19.94 15.03
C PRO A 449 -39.56 -19.09 16.31
N GLN A 450 -38.87 -19.54 17.37
CA GLN A 450 -38.72 -18.79 18.62
C GLN A 450 -37.88 -17.52 18.43
N ARG A 451 -36.73 -17.60 17.76
CA ARG A 451 -35.89 -16.41 17.47
C ARG A 451 -36.63 -15.39 16.59
N LEU A 452 -37.34 -15.84 15.56
CA LEU A 452 -38.15 -14.96 14.72
C LEU A 452 -39.27 -14.29 15.52
N LYS A 453 -39.96 -15.02 16.39
CA LYS A 453 -40.96 -14.45 17.30
C LYS A 453 -40.37 -13.44 18.27
N LEU A 454 -39.15 -13.65 18.78
CA LEU A 454 -38.44 -12.69 19.63
C LEU A 454 -38.10 -11.39 18.88
N TYR A 455 -37.62 -11.48 17.64
CA TYR A 455 -37.41 -10.28 16.82
C TYR A 455 -38.72 -9.57 16.49
N GLN A 456 -39.76 -10.32 16.13
CA GLN A 456 -41.09 -9.77 15.85
C GLN A 456 -41.69 -9.08 17.08
N SER A 457 -41.61 -9.68 18.26
CA SER A 457 -42.15 -9.09 19.50
C SER A 457 -41.36 -7.85 19.93
N ALA A 458 -40.03 -7.84 19.76
CA ALA A 458 -39.21 -6.67 20.01
C ALA A 458 -39.54 -5.50 19.05
N LEU A 459 -39.83 -5.80 17.78
CA LEU A 459 -40.22 -4.81 16.77
C LEU A 459 -41.66 -4.31 16.98
N ALA A 460 -42.58 -5.21 17.34
CA ALA A 460 -43.95 -4.85 17.70
C ALA A 460 -44.00 -3.97 18.96
N GLY A 461 -43.13 -4.24 19.94
CA GLY A 461 -42.94 -3.40 21.12
C GLY A 461 -42.41 -1.99 20.82
N ARG A 462 -41.82 -1.79 19.62
CA ARG A 462 -41.42 -0.46 19.10
C ARG A 462 -42.48 0.18 18.17
N GLY A 463 -43.68 -0.39 18.10
CA GLY A 463 -44.82 0.17 17.36
C GLY A 463 -44.90 -0.22 15.88
N MET A 464 -44.11 -1.20 15.39
CA MET A 464 -44.25 -1.68 14.01
C MET A 464 -45.48 -2.57 13.82
N PRO A 465 -46.23 -2.43 12.71
CA PRO A 465 -47.28 -3.36 12.32
C PRO A 465 -46.75 -4.79 12.17
N THR A 466 -47.53 -5.79 12.58
CA THR A 466 -47.13 -7.20 12.63
C THR A 466 -46.63 -7.76 11.29
N ASP A 467 -47.24 -7.33 10.17
CA ASP A 467 -46.86 -7.77 8.83
C ASP A 467 -45.49 -7.23 8.39
N VAL A 468 -45.17 -6.00 8.81
CA VAL A 468 -43.87 -5.37 8.55
C VAL A 468 -42.81 -5.93 9.50
N ALA A 469 -43.17 -6.15 10.77
CA ALA A 469 -42.30 -6.74 11.78
C ALA A 469 -41.82 -8.15 11.36
N GLY A 470 -42.67 -8.94 10.69
CA GLY A 470 -42.29 -10.25 10.16
C GLY A 470 -41.19 -10.19 9.09
N LYS A 471 -41.29 -9.26 8.13
CA LYS A 471 -40.27 -9.05 7.08
C LYS A 471 -38.99 -8.43 7.63
N VAL A 472 -39.09 -7.53 8.60
CA VAL A 472 -37.92 -6.92 9.24
C VAL A 472 -37.18 -7.94 10.11
N ALA A 473 -37.90 -8.84 10.81
CA ALA A 473 -37.30 -9.91 11.60
C ALA A 473 -36.45 -10.88 10.76
N SER A 474 -36.92 -11.25 9.57
CA SER A 474 -36.13 -12.09 8.65
C SER A 474 -34.92 -11.34 8.07
N SER A 475 -35.06 -10.04 7.78
CA SER A 475 -33.93 -9.19 7.38
C SER A 475 -32.86 -9.07 8.48
N LEU A 476 -33.27 -8.91 9.75
CA LEU A 476 -32.35 -8.88 10.89
C LEU A 476 -31.63 -10.22 11.08
N LEU A 477 -32.34 -11.34 10.92
CA LEU A 477 -31.72 -12.67 10.94
C LEU A 477 -30.67 -12.81 9.83
N ASN A 478 -31.00 -12.39 8.60
CA ASN A 478 -30.04 -12.41 7.49
C ASN A 478 -28.81 -11.53 7.77
N LYS A 479 -28.98 -10.34 8.35
CA LYS A 479 -27.85 -9.49 8.78
C LYS A 479 -26.99 -10.18 9.83
N ALA A 480 -27.59 -10.87 10.80
CA ALA A 480 -26.85 -11.63 11.81
C ALA A 480 -26.06 -12.79 11.19
N ILE A 481 -26.65 -13.51 10.23
CA ILE A 481 -25.97 -14.59 9.48
C ILE A 481 -24.78 -14.02 8.70
N GLN A 482 -24.98 -12.91 7.98
CA GLN A 482 -23.91 -12.26 7.21
C GLN A 482 -22.77 -11.75 8.12
N LYS A 483 -23.10 -11.22 9.31
CA LYS A 483 -22.10 -10.81 10.31
C LYS A 483 -21.27 -12.00 10.79
N GLN A 484 -21.90 -13.15 11.07
CA GLN A 484 -21.21 -14.38 11.48
C GLN A 484 -20.37 -14.98 10.34
N ALA A 485 -20.89 -14.96 9.11
CA ALA A 485 -20.15 -15.42 7.92
C ALA A 485 -18.91 -14.54 7.66
N PHE A 486 -19.02 -13.22 7.84
CA PHE A 486 -17.89 -12.29 7.77
C PHE A 486 -16.84 -12.60 8.83
N LEU A 487 -17.27 -12.79 10.09
CA LEU A 487 -16.38 -13.12 11.19
C LEU A 487 -15.58 -14.40 10.91
N ARG A 488 -16.24 -15.44 10.44
CA ARG A 488 -15.58 -16.70 10.05
C ARG A 488 -14.61 -16.54 8.89
N PHE A 489 -14.95 -15.70 7.91
CA PHE A 489 -14.02 -15.34 6.86
C PHE A 489 -12.74 -14.69 7.42
N CYS A 490 -12.85 -13.72 8.33
CA CYS A 490 -11.70 -13.07 8.94
C CYS A 490 -10.79 -14.07 9.67
N ILE A 491 -11.37 -14.96 10.48
CA ILE A 491 -10.63 -15.99 11.23
C ILE A 491 -9.87 -16.92 10.27
N ASN A 492 -10.58 -17.54 9.31
CA ASN A 492 -9.98 -18.48 8.37
C ASN A 492 -8.88 -17.83 7.52
N TYR A 493 -9.09 -16.60 7.06
CA TYR A 493 -8.10 -15.90 6.26
C TYR A 493 -6.86 -15.56 7.10
N TYR A 494 -7.01 -15.16 8.36
CA TYR A 494 -5.88 -14.86 9.25
C TYR A 494 -5.09 -16.13 9.59
N GLU A 495 -5.75 -17.27 9.77
CA GLU A 495 -5.08 -18.56 9.93
C GLU A 495 -4.26 -18.94 8.69
N MET A 496 -4.78 -18.73 7.48
CA MET A 496 -4.03 -18.96 6.24
C MET A 496 -2.79 -18.07 6.14
N ILE A 497 -2.91 -16.79 6.52
CA ILE A 497 -1.78 -15.86 6.51
C ILE A 497 -0.78 -16.17 7.63
N ALA A 498 -1.24 -16.66 8.79
CA ALA A 498 -0.37 -17.17 9.85
C ALA A 498 0.46 -18.37 9.36
N LEU A 499 -0.17 -19.33 8.66
CA LEU A 499 0.55 -20.46 8.05
C LEU A 499 1.57 -19.98 7.00
N LEU A 500 1.23 -18.98 6.20
CA LEU A 500 2.17 -18.35 5.27
C LEU A 500 3.36 -17.72 6.00
N CYS A 501 3.13 -17.01 7.11
CA CYS A 501 4.20 -16.44 7.94
C CYS A 501 5.09 -17.54 8.52
N LEU A 502 4.50 -18.61 9.06
CA LEU A 502 5.23 -19.75 9.62
C LEU A 502 6.09 -20.44 8.55
N GLY A 503 5.51 -20.72 7.38
CA GLY A 503 6.24 -21.28 6.24
C GLY A 503 7.39 -20.38 5.79
N THR A 504 7.20 -19.06 5.84
CA THR A 504 8.24 -18.07 5.53
C THR A 504 9.37 -18.09 6.55
N ILE A 505 9.07 -18.18 7.84
CA ILE A 505 10.08 -18.29 8.92
C ILE A 505 10.93 -19.56 8.73
N VAL A 506 10.29 -20.69 8.43
CA VAL A 506 11.00 -21.96 8.16
C VAL A 506 11.87 -21.81 6.91
N LEU A 507 11.36 -21.20 5.84
CA LEU A 507 12.11 -20.95 4.61
C LEU A 507 13.34 -20.07 4.87
N ILE A 508 13.21 -19.02 5.69
CA ILE A 508 14.33 -18.16 6.11
C ILE A 508 15.35 -18.95 6.94
N ALA A 509 14.90 -19.79 7.86
CA ALA A 509 15.77 -20.60 8.70
C ALA A 509 16.58 -21.63 7.89
N LEU A 510 15.96 -22.23 6.87
CA LEU A 510 16.56 -23.24 6.00
C LEU A 510 17.47 -22.66 4.91
N GLN A 511 17.38 -21.36 4.57
CA GLN A 511 18.17 -20.72 3.52
C GLN A 511 19.57 -20.32 4.03
N PRO A 512 20.66 -21.02 3.63
CA PRO A 512 22.02 -20.70 4.08
C PRO A 512 22.56 -19.40 3.45
N VAL A 513 21.92 -18.90 2.39
CA VAL A 513 22.28 -17.63 1.75
C VAL A 513 21.98 -16.46 2.69
N ILE A 514 20.87 -16.50 3.43
CA ILE A 514 20.43 -15.43 4.33
C ILE A 514 21.22 -15.48 5.65
N SER A 515 21.63 -16.68 6.08
CA SER A 515 22.45 -16.86 7.29
C SER A 515 23.87 -16.30 7.14
N ARG A 516 24.36 -16.22 5.90
CA ARG A 516 25.71 -15.72 5.56
C ARG A 516 25.68 -14.36 4.87
N THR A 517 24.60 -13.59 4.88
CA THR A 517 24.60 -12.24 4.28
C THR A 517 24.68 -11.17 5.35
N ILE A 518 25.82 -10.47 5.38
CA ILE A 518 25.99 -9.18 6.04
C ILE A 518 25.96 -8.13 4.93
N ILE A 519 25.18 -7.07 5.12
CA ILE A 519 25.23 -5.93 4.19
C ILE A 519 26.54 -5.21 4.50
N ASP A 520 27.56 -5.44 3.66
CA ASP A 520 28.85 -4.78 3.82
C ASP A 520 28.72 -3.31 3.41
N VAL A 521 28.74 -2.47 4.43
CA VAL A 521 28.64 -1.02 4.37
C VAL A 521 29.80 -0.43 3.54
N LYS A 522 30.97 -1.08 3.49
CA LYS A 522 32.15 -0.61 2.74
C LYS A 522 32.08 -0.99 1.25
N GLY A 523 31.63 -2.20 0.93
CA GLY A 523 31.61 -2.73 -0.44
C GLY A 523 30.44 -2.28 -1.32
N LYS A 524 29.38 -1.67 -0.75
CA LYS A 524 28.09 -1.40 -1.43
C LYS A 524 27.50 -2.65 -2.10
N ARG A 525 27.79 -3.83 -1.57
CA ARG A 525 27.33 -5.16 -2.01
C ARG A 525 26.97 -5.99 -0.76
N PRO A 526 26.06 -6.98 -0.85
CA PRO A 526 25.92 -7.98 0.20
C PRO A 526 27.22 -8.77 0.19
N ALA A 527 27.98 -8.68 1.27
CA ALA A 527 29.12 -9.56 1.45
C ALA A 527 28.65 -10.84 2.10
N ALA A 528 29.33 -11.94 1.78
CA ALA A 528 29.28 -13.10 2.65
C ALA A 528 29.76 -12.66 4.04
N ALA A 529 29.05 -13.07 5.09
CA ALA A 529 29.47 -12.96 6.46
C ALA A 529 30.77 -13.75 6.58
N GLY A 530 31.90 -13.06 6.49
CA GLY A 530 33.20 -13.63 6.84
C GLY A 530 33.19 -13.79 8.35
N PHE A 531 33.03 -15.02 8.83
CA PHE A 531 34.09 -15.84 9.42
C PHE A 531 33.56 -17.26 9.61
#